data_AF-A0A958PGI6-F1
#
_entry.id   AF-A0A958PGI6-F1
#
_cell.length_a   1.000
_cell.length_b   1.000
_cell.length_c   1.000
_cell.angle_alpha   90.00
_cell.angle_beta   90.00
_cell.angle_gamma   90.00
#
_symmetry.space_group_name_H-M   'P 1'
#
loop_
_entity.id
_entity.type
_entity.pdbx_description
1 polymer ?
#
loop_
_entity_poly.entity_id
_entity_poly.type
_entity_poly.pdbx_seq_one_letter_code
_entity_poly.pdbx_strand_id
1 'polypeptide(L)'
;QDEKEIKQQISSLGESQSDGVVVVFSDVDFIHDQFAYKRNLFGLSLANDNATLLLNTLEAVSGDKDLLTVRSKGRFTRSFDVIDQIEFSAEKRTQQKVSQINQSIRRFEAELNDLGKNANNENVALLRNEGINKKKDLAKKITELKRELREVKRKGREQIEILGKRLQYANTLLVPFLLIIFGIYFNRKRKKQ
;
A
#
# COMPACT_ATOMS: atom_id res chain seq x y z
N GLN A 1 25.43 -55.81 -20.48
CA GLN A 1 26.63 -55.38 -19.75
C GLN A 1 27.63 -55.04 -20.83
N ASP A 2 27.84 -53.78 -21.23
CA ASP A 2 27.79 -52.54 -20.45
C ASP A 2 27.33 -51.33 -21.30
N GLU A 3 26.55 -50.45 -20.68
CA GLU A 3 26.08 -49.18 -21.23
C GLU A 3 27.25 -48.21 -21.44
N LYS A 4 27.37 -47.66 -22.66
CA LYS A 4 28.27 -46.55 -22.96
C LYS A 4 27.64 -45.25 -22.47
N GLU A 5 28.11 -44.72 -21.36
CA GLU A 5 27.80 -43.35 -20.91
C GLU A 5 28.33 -42.32 -21.93
N ILE A 6 27.42 -41.64 -22.63
CA ILE A 6 27.73 -40.44 -23.41
C ILE A 6 27.70 -39.25 -22.45
N LYS A 7 28.85 -38.87 -21.90
CA LYS A 7 29.01 -37.59 -21.20
C LYS A 7 29.13 -36.46 -22.23
N GLN A 8 28.02 -35.79 -22.53
CA GLN A 8 28.06 -34.49 -23.23
C GLN A 8 28.75 -33.46 -22.31
N GLN A 9 29.98 -33.08 -22.65
CA GLN A 9 30.64 -31.91 -22.07
C GLN A 9 29.87 -30.65 -22.46
N ILE A 10 29.15 -30.07 -21.50
CA ILE A 10 28.61 -28.72 -21.64
C ILE A 10 29.81 -27.77 -21.55
N SER A 11 30.31 -27.33 -22.71
CA SER A 11 31.34 -26.30 -22.78
C SER A 11 30.75 -24.97 -22.29
N SER A 12 31.15 -24.51 -21.09
CA SER A 12 30.73 -23.22 -20.57
C SER A 12 31.49 -22.08 -21.26
N LEU A 13 30.79 -21.12 -21.84
CA LEU A 13 31.40 -19.85 -22.27
C LEU A 13 31.76 -19.03 -21.03
N GLY A 14 33.03 -18.63 -20.91
CA GLY A 14 33.52 -17.77 -19.82
C GLY A 14 33.25 -16.28 -20.03
N GLU A 15 32.95 -15.86 -21.27
CA GLU A 15 32.69 -14.47 -21.62
C GLU A 15 31.65 -14.39 -22.75
N SER A 16 30.85 -13.32 -22.75
CA SER A 16 29.85 -13.07 -23.79
C SER A 16 30.53 -12.54 -25.05
N GLN A 17 30.17 -13.09 -26.23
CA GLN A 17 30.72 -12.63 -27.51
C GLN A 17 30.14 -11.29 -27.99
N SER A 18 29.02 -10.85 -27.39
CA SER A 18 28.35 -9.59 -27.69
C SER A 18 27.67 -9.03 -26.44
N ASP A 19 27.31 -7.74 -26.46
CA ASP A 19 26.44 -7.16 -25.43
C ASP A 19 25.09 -7.90 -25.42
N GLY A 20 24.82 -8.63 -24.35
CA GLY A 20 23.60 -9.39 -24.14
C GLY A 20 22.92 -8.97 -22.84
N VAL A 21 21.59 -8.96 -22.84
CA VAL A 21 20.80 -8.69 -21.64
C VAL A 21 20.17 -9.99 -21.18
N VAL A 22 20.50 -10.44 -19.97
CA VAL A 22 19.89 -11.60 -19.32
C VAL A 22 19.04 -11.10 -18.16
N VAL A 23 17.74 -11.40 -18.18
CA VAL A 23 16.79 -11.08 -17.12
C VAL A 23 16.37 -12.38 -16.44
N VAL A 24 16.59 -12.48 -15.13
CA VAL A 24 16.25 -13.67 -14.34
C VAL A 24 15.12 -13.34 -13.38
N PHE A 25 14.03 -14.09 -13.47
CA PHE A 25 12.95 -14.08 -12.49
C PHE A 25 13.08 -15.32 -11.61
N SER A 26 13.23 -15.13 -10.30
CA SER A 26 13.38 -16.24 -9.34
C SER A 26 12.07 -16.94 -9.01
N ASP A 27 10.96 -16.25 -9.20
CA ASP A 27 9.60 -16.71 -8.92
C ASP A 27 8.75 -16.40 -10.16
N VAL A 28 7.85 -17.31 -10.52
CA VAL A 28 6.96 -17.20 -11.70
C VAL A 28 5.51 -16.92 -11.31
N ASP A 29 5.17 -17.07 -10.02
CA ASP A 29 3.79 -16.91 -9.55
C ASP A 29 3.28 -15.48 -9.72
N PHE A 30 4.18 -14.49 -9.80
CA PHE A 30 3.81 -13.09 -10.00
C PHE A 30 3.08 -12.82 -11.33
N ILE A 31 3.26 -13.69 -12.35
CA ILE A 31 2.63 -13.60 -13.68
C ILE A 31 1.28 -14.34 -13.68
N HIS A 32 1.00 -15.19 -12.69
CA HIS A 32 -0.24 -15.93 -12.62
C HIS A 32 -1.44 -14.99 -12.54
N ASP A 33 -2.58 -15.37 -13.15
CA ASP A 33 -3.73 -14.49 -13.35
C ASP A 33 -4.23 -13.84 -12.05
N GLN A 34 -4.16 -14.56 -10.93
CA GLN A 34 -4.54 -14.06 -9.60
C GLN A 34 -3.68 -12.88 -9.11
N PHE A 35 -2.42 -12.80 -9.54
CA PHE A 35 -1.47 -11.78 -9.12
C PHE A 35 -1.26 -10.70 -10.18
N ALA A 36 -1.36 -11.07 -11.45
CA ALA A 36 -1.23 -10.18 -12.60
C ALA A 36 -2.53 -9.41 -12.91
N TYR A 37 -3.69 -9.96 -12.57
CA TYR A 37 -4.99 -9.36 -12.88
C TYR A 37 -5.90 -9.27 -11.66
N LYS A 38 -6.69 -8.20 -11.63
CA LYS A 38 -7.75 -7.99 -10.65
C LYS A 38 -9.07 -7.72 -11.37
N ARG A 39 -10.11 -8.45 -10.98
CA ARG A 39 -11.47 -8.19 -11.47
C ARG A 39 -12.09 -7.04 -10.70
N ASN A 40 -12.42 -5.97 -11.41
CA ASN A 40 -13.19 -4.83 -10.90
C ASN A 40 -14.59 -4.83 -11.52
N LEU A 41 -15.48 -3.94 -11.04
CA LEU A 41 -16.83 -3.76 -11.58
C LEU A 41 -16.87 -3.45 -13.09
N PHE A 42 -15.76 -2.95 -13.64
CA PHE A 42 -15.60 -2.58 -15.05
C PHE A 42 -14.83 -3.63 -15.89
N GLY A 43 -14.56 -4.83 -15.34
CA GLY A 43 -13.86 -5.91 -16.03
C GLY A 43 -12.49 -6.25 -15.44
N LEU A 44 -11.64 -6.87 -16.27
CA LEU A 44 -10.28 -7.28 -15.89
C LEU A 44 -9.34 -6.07 -15.94
N SER A 45 -8.65 -5.78 -14.84
CA SER A 45 -7.65 -4.71 -14.74
C SER A 45 -6.28 -5.31 -14.39
N LEU A 46 -5.21 -4.71 -14.90
CA LEU A 46 -3.85 -5.07 -14.49
C LEU A 46 -3.68 -4.79 -12.99
N ALA A 47 -3.09 -5.75 -12.28
CA ALA A 47 -2.81 -5.66 -10.86
C ALA A 47 -1.30 -5.62 -10.62
N ASN A 48 -0.88 -4.77 -9.68
CA ASN A 48 0.49 -4.70 -9.16
C ASN A 48 1.61 -4.46 -10.19
N ASP A 49 1.25 -4.08 -11.43
CA ASP A 49 2.18 -3.87 -12.55
C ASP A 49 3.08 -5.09 -12.89
N ASN A 50 2.71 -6.29 -12.41
CA ASN A 50 3.47 -7.52 -12.62
C ASN A 50 3.54 -7.93 -14.11
N ALA A 51 2.40 -7.93 -14.79
CA ALA A 51 2.35 -8.18 -16.23
C ALA A 51 3.03 -7.06 -17.01
N THR A 52 2.90 -5.81 -16.54
CA THR A 52 3.58 -4.64 -17.13
C THR A 52 5.11 -4.81 -17.08
N LEU A 53 5.65 -5.30 -15.95
CA LEU A 53 7.08 -5.59 -15.79
C LEU A 53 7.58 -6.64 -16.79
N LEU A 54 6.87 -7.76 -16.93
CA LEU A 54 7.25 -8.82 -17.86
C LEU A 54 7.20 -8.33 -19.31
N LEU A 55 6.14 -7.61 -19.70
CA LEU A 55 6.00 -7.07 -21.05
C LEU A 55 7.09 -6.02 -21.35
N ASN A 56 7.39 -5.13 -20.40
CA ASN A 56 8.43 -4.13 -20.56
C ASN A 56 9.83 -4.76 -20.64
N THR A 57 10.09 -5.84 -19.88
CA THR A 57 11.38 -6.55 -19.95
C THR A 57 11.53 -7.31 -21.26
N LEU A 58 10.46 -7.95 -21.75
CA LEU A 58 10.45 -8.58 -23.07
C LEU A 58 10.67 -7.55 -24.19
N GLU A 59 10.00 -6.40 -24.13
CA GLU A 59 10.20 -5.29 -25.06
C GLU A 59 11.63 -4.75 -25.00
N ALA A 60 12.22 -4.64 -23.81
CA ALA A 60 13.58 -4.18 -23.63
C ALA A 60 14.64 -5.15 -24.18
N VAL A 61 14.35 -6.46 -24.18
CA VAL A 61 15.23 -7.49 -24.74
C VAL A 61 15.01 -7.66 -26.25
N SER A 62 13.79 -7.46 -26.73
CA SER A 62 13.40 -7.67 -28.14
C SER A 62 13.54 -6.42 -29.03
N GLY A 63 13.59 -5.22 -28.44
CA GLY A 63 13.47 -3.94 -29.17
C GLY A 63 14.75 -3.11 -29.22
N ASP A 64 14.70 -2.04 -30.02
CA ASP A 64 15.77 -1.04 -30.15
C ASP A 64 15.85 -0.16 -28.88
N LYS A 65 17.06 0.00 -28.34
CA LYS A 65 17.33 0.68 -27.06
C LYS A 65 16.87 2.14 -27.06
N ASP A 66 16.84 2.77 -28.25
CA ASP A 66 16.50 4.18 -28.40
C ASP A 66 15.01 4.47 -28.17
N LEU A 67 14.10 3.55 -28.52
CA LEU A 67 12.66 3.73 -28.32
C LEU A 67 12.22 3.55 -26.85
N LEU A 68 12.99 2.82 -26.05
CA LEU A 68 12.72 2.62 -24.61
C LEU A 68 12.80 3.95 -23.84
N THR A 69 13.75 4.82 -24.20
CA THR A 69 13.97 6.10 -23.51
C THR A 69 12.82 7.09 -23.69
N VAL A 70 12.11 7.01 -24.82
CA VAL A 70 10.95 7.88 -25.11
C VAL A 70 9.70 7.42 -24.37
N ARG A 71 9.50 6.09 -24.24
CA ARG A 71 8.36 5.50 -23.54
C ARG A 71 8.48 5.59 -22.01
N SER A 72 9.69 5.65 -21.46
CA SER A 72 9.91 5.60 -20.01
C SER A 72 9.70 6.93 -19.27
N LYS A 73 9.12 7.97 -19.90
CA LYS A 73 8.61 9.12 -19.15
C LYS A 73 7.41 8.65 -18.32
N GLY A 74 7.74 8.11 -17.15
CA GLY A 74 6.85 7.43 -16.23
C GLY A 74 5.62 8.27 -15.92
N ARG A 75 4.57 7.58 -15.47
CA ARG A 75 3.28 8.17 -15.11
C ARG A 75 3.51 9.40 -14.24
N PHE A 76 3.35 10.60 -14.83
CA PHE A 76 3.50 11.84 -14.11
C PHE A 76 2.30 11.96 -13.17
N THR A 77 2.50 11.65 -11.89
CA THR A 77 1.47 11.87 -10.89
C THR A 77 1.44 13.36 -10.60
N ARG A 78 0.51 14.07 -11.26
CA ARG A 78 0.24 15.47 -10.94
C ARG A 78 -0.61 15.54 -9.69
N SER A 79 0.01 15.24 -8.55
CA SER A 79 -0.56 15.51 -7.23
C SER A 79 -0.77 17.03 -7.09
N PHE A 80 -1.78 17.41 -6.32
CA PHE A 80 -2.08 18.82 -6.11
C PHE A 80 -1.27 19.31 -4.90
N ASP A 81 -0.37 20.27 -5.09
CA ASP A 81 0.51 20.80 -4.02
C ASP A 81 -0.27 21.22 -2.75
N VAL A 82 -1.48 21.75 -2.93
CA VAL A 82 -2.37 22.15 -1.82
C VAL A 82 -2.87 20.94 -1.02
N ILE A 83 -3.14 19.82 -1.69
CA ILE A 83 -3.57 18.57 -1.03
C ILE A 83 -2.40 18.00 -0.23
N ASP A 84 -1.20 17.97 -0.81
CA ASP A 84 0.00 17.45 -0.16
C ASP A 84 0.33 18.24 1.13
N GLN A 85 0.17 19.57 1.09
CA GLN A 85 0.32 20.41 2.29
C GLN A 85 -0.73 20.11 3.38
N ILE A 86 -1.98 19.85 2.97
CA ILE A 86 -3.06 19.49 3.91
C ILE A 86 -2.74 18.15 4.56
N GLU A 87 -2.34 17.14 3.78
CA GLU A 87 -1.95 15.82 4.28
C GLU A 87 -0.79 15.91 5.27
N PHE A 88 0.26 16.65 4.90
CA PHE A 88 1.41 16.89 5.77
C PHE A 88 1.00 17.54 7.10
N SER A 89 0.12 18.55 7.05
CA SER A 89 -0.36 19.23 8.24
C SER A 89 -1.20 18.33 9.15
N ALA A 90 -2.02 17.45 8.56
CA ALA A 90 -2.86 16.49 9.28
C ALA A 90 -2.02 15.38 9.93
N GLU A 91 -0.98 14.91 9.22
CA GLU A 91 -0.02 13.95 9.75
C GLU A 91 0.74 14.55 10.94
N LYS A 92 1.25 15.78 10.81
CA LYS A 92 1.95 16.48 11.91
C LYS A 92 1.10 16.60 13.17
N ARG A 93 -0.20 16.91 13.05
CA ARG A 93 -1.13 17.00 14.19
C ARG A 93 -1.35 15.66 14.89
N THR A 94 -1.29 14.56 14.15
CA THR A 94 -1.61 13.22 14.65
C THR A 94 -0.36 12.47 15.11
N GLN A 95 0.81 12.83 14.59
CA GLN A 95 2.10 12.18 14.83
C GLN A 95 2.45 12.12 16.32
N GLN A 96 2.33 13.23 17.05
CA GLN A 96 2.66 13.28 18.48
C GLN A 96 1.80 12.30 19.28
N LYS A 97 0.48 12.29 19.05
CA LYS A 97 -0.45 11.41 19.77
C LYS A 97 -0.23 9.94 19.42
N VAL A 98 0.04 9.63 18.15
CA VAL A 98 0.41 8.27 17.71
C VAL A 98 1.71 7.80 18.37
N SER A 99 2.71 8.68 18.43
CA SER A 99 3.99 8.38 19.08
C SER A 99 3.81 8.10 20.58
N GLN A 100 3.02 8.92 21.27
CA GLN A 100 2.70 8.73 22.69
C GLN A 100 2.00 7.39 22.95
N ILE A 101 0.95 7.05 22.18
CA ILE A 101 0.22 5.79 22.33
C ILE A 101 1.14 4.60 22.06
N ASN A 102 1.97 4.65 21.01
CA ASN A 102 2.94 3.60 20.71
C ASN A 102 3.98 3.43 21.82
N GLN A 103 4.44 4.53 22.43
CA GLN A 103 5.36 4.47 23.56
C GLN A 103 4.70 3.80 24.76
N SER A 104 3.45 4.12 25.07
CA SER A 104 2.68 3.47 26.14
C SER A 104 2.47 1.97 25.88
N ILE A 105 2.15 1.59 24.63
CA ILE A 105 2.03 0.18 24.23
C ILE A 105 3.35 -0.55 24.48
N ARG A 106 4.48 0.00 24.03
CA ARG A 106 5.80 -0.60 24.23
C ARG A 106 6.16 -0.77 25.71
N ARG A 107 5.84 0.23 26.54
CA ARG A 107 6.06 0.18 28.00
C ARG A 107 5.27 -0.98 28.64
N PHE A 108 3.98 -1.11 28.32
CA PHE A 108 3.15 -2.17 28.88
C PHE A 108 3.48 -3.56 28.30
N GLU A 109 3.89 -3.66 27.04
CA GLU A 109 4.38 -4.92 26.46
C GLU A 109 5.69 -5.38 27.11
N ALA A 110 6.60 -4.45 27.44
CA ALA A 110 7.81 -4.76 28.20
C ALA A 110 7.48 -5.23 29.62
N GLU A 111 6.61 -4.51 30.34
CA GLU A 111 6.16 -4.88 31.68
C GLU A 111 5.50 -6.28 31.69
N LEU A 112 4.63 -6.56 30.72
CA LEU A 112 3.98 -7.86 30.56
C LEU A 112 5.00 -8.99 30.32
N ASN A 113 6.04 -8.74 29.53
CA ASN A 113 7.11 -9.70 29.27
C ASN A 113 7.94 -9.99 30.52
N ASP A 114 8.27 -8.96 31.30
CA ASP A 114 9.02 -9.11 32.56
C ASP A 114 8.22 -9.88 33.61
N LEU A 115 6.91 -9.62 33.71
CA LEU A 115 5.97 -10.44 34.50
C LEU A 115 5.84 -11.89 33.98
N GLY A 116 6.08 -12.12 32.69
CA GLY A 116 6.16 -13.45 32.08
C GLY A 116 7.40 -14.20 32.55
N LYS A 117 8.57 -13.56 32.48
CA LYS A 117 9.87 -14.14 32.87
C LYS A 117 9.98 -14.42 34.37
N ASN A 118 9.53 -13.48 35.21
CA ASN A 118 9.60 -13.60 36.67
C ASN A 118 8.64 -14.67 37.22
N ALA A 119 7.62 -15.10 36.47
CA ALA A 119 6.72 -16.17 36.88
C ALA A 119 7.35 -17.59 36.78
N ASN A 120 8.48 -17.73 36.07
CA ASN A 120 9.19 -19.00 35.90
C ASN A 120 10.23 -19.26 37.01
N ASN A 121 10.68 -18.21 37.70
CA ASN A 121 11.69 -18.29 38.75
C ASN A 121 11.06 -17.92 40.11
N GLU A 122 10.77 -18.93 40.93
CA GLU A 122 10.48 -18.84 42.37
C GLU A 122 9.03 -18.45 42.81
N ASN A 123 8.41 -19.33 43.63
CA ASN A 123 7.15 -19.18 44.40
C ASN A 123 5.80 -19.20 43.63
N VAL A 124 5.41 -20.41 43.22
CA VAL A 124 4.27 -20.73 42.32
C VAL A 124 2.85 -20.64 42.93
N ALA A 125 2.69 -20.56 44.27
CA ALA A 125 1.37 -20.72 44.90
C ALA A 125 0.70 -19.42 45.38
N LEU A 126 1.44 -18.47 45.96
CA LEU A 126 0.88 -17.23 46.53
C LEU A 126 0.91 -16.03 45.55
N LEU A 127 1.85 -15.99 44.61
CA LEU A 127 1.94 -14.96 43.55
C LEU A 127 1.00 -15.21 42.35
N ARG A 128 0.41 -16.41 42.25
CA ARG A 128 -0.35 -16.84 41.06
C ARG A 128 -1.64 -16.03 40.87
N ASN A 129 -2.39 -15.75 41.93
CA ASN A 129 -3.66 -15.01 41.81
C ASN A 129 -3.45 -13.51 41.55
N GLU A 130 -2.55 -12.84 42.28
CA GLU A 130 -2.25 -11.42 42.05
C GLU A 130 -1.52 -11.19 40.72
N GLY A 131 -0.60 -12.08 40.33
CA GLY A 131 0.12 -12.01 39.06
C GLY A 131 -0.79 -12.24 37.85
N ILE A 132 -1.76 -13.16 37.94
CA ILE A 132 -2.76 -13.37 36.87
C ILE A 132 -3.64 -12.14 36.68
N ASN A 133 -4.10 -11.51 37.78
CA ASN A 133 -4.90 -10.29 37.71
C ASN A 133 -4.12 -9.13 37.07
N LYS A 134 -2.86 -8.91 37.49
CA LYS A 134 -1.99 -7.89 36.88
C LYS A 134 -1.73 -8.14 35.39
N LYS A 135 -1.49 -9.39 34.98
CA LYS A 135 -1.34 -9.76 33.55
C LYS A 135 -2.60 -9.45 32.75
N LYS A 136 -3.77 -9.78 33.30
CA LYS A 136 -5.07 -9.51 32.67
C LYS A 136 -5.33 -8.00 32.52
N ASP A 137 -5.00 -7.22 33.54
CA ASP A 137 -5.16 -5.77 33.51
C ASP A 137 -4.22 -5.10 32.50
N LEU A 138 -2.95 -5.54 32.41
CA LEU A 138 -2.01 -5.06 31.40
C LEU A 138 -2.45 -5.43 29.98
N ALA A 139 -2.88 -6.67 29.76
CA ALA A 139 -3.41 -7.10 28.46
C ALA A 139 -4.64 -6.27 28.05
N LYS A 140 -5.51 -5.93 29.00
CA LYS A 140 -6.67 -5.05 28.78
C LYS A 140 -6.23 -3.64 28.39
N LYS A 141 -5.29 -3.04 29.13
CA LYS A 141 -4.73 -1.70 28.83
C LYS A 141 -4.06 -1.65 27.45
N ILE A 142 -3.30 -2.68 27.07
CA ILE A 142 -2.69 -2.78 25.73
C ILE A 142 -3.78 -2.83 24.66
N THR A 143 -4.85 -3.59 24.89
CA THR A 143 -5.97 -3.70 23.94
C THR A 143 -6.70 -2.37 23.78
N GLU A 144 -6.95 -1.66 24.88
CA GLU A 144 -7.54 -0.31 24.91
C GLU A 144 -6.67 0.69 24.14
N LEU A 145 -5.35 0.72 24.38
CA LEU A 145 -4.43 1.58 23.64
C LEU A 145 -4.37 1.23 22.15
N LYS A 146 -4.41 -0.05 21.78
CA LYS A 146 -4.48 -0.48 20.37
C LYS A 146 -5.80 -0.07 19.71
N ARG A 147 -6.89 0.04 20.48
CA ARG A 147 -8.16 0.60 20.01
C ARG A 147 -8.05 2.12 19.83
N GLU A 148 -7.50 2.83 20.82
CA GLU A 148 -7.28 4.28 20.72
C GLU A 148 -6.39 4.64 19.53
N LEU A 149 -5.32 3.88 19.30
CA LEU A 149 -4.43 4.04 18.14
C LEU A 149 -5.20 3.94 16.82
N ARG A 150 -6.10 2.95 16.69
CA ARG A 150 -6.96 2.78 15.52
C ARG A 150 -7.92 3.95 15.34
N GLU A 151 -8.52 4.44 16.43
CA GLU A 151 -9.42 5.58 16.39
C GLU A 151 -8.72 6.88 16.00
N VAL A 152 -7.52 7.14 16.55
CA VAL A 152 -6.70 8.31 16.21
C VAL A 152 -6.30 8.26 14.73
N LYS A 153 -5.83 7.11 14.23
CA LYS A 153 -5.52 6.95 12.79
C LYS A 153 -6.74 7.12 11.90
N ARG A 154 -7.90 6.61 12.32
CA ARG A 154 -9.17 6.76 11.58
C ARG A 154 -9.58 8.23 11.50
N LYS A 155 -9.59 8.95 12.62
CA LYS A 155 -9.93 10.38 12.68
C LYS A 155 -8.96 11.25 11.86
N GLY A 156 -7.68 10.88 11.82
CA GLY A 156 -6.69 11.55 10.97
C GLY A 156 -7.02 11.41 9.48
N ARG A 157 -7.32 10.19 9.02
CA ARG A 157 -7.73 9.93 7.62
C ARG A 157 -9.06 10.58 7.25
N GLU A 158 -10.05 10.50 8.13
CA GLU A 158 -11.39 11.04 7.89
C GLU A 158 -11.36 12.56 7.62
N GLN A 159 -10.52 13.31 8.34
CA GLN A 159 -10.35 14.74 8.10
C GLN A 159 -9.79 15.03 6.69
N ILE A 160 -8.80 14.27 6.25
CA ILE A 160 -8.20 14.40 4.91
C ILE A 160 -9.25 14.08 3.84
N GLU A 161 -9.96 12.96 4.00
CA GLU A 161 -10.98 12.51 3.06
C GLU A 161 -12.13 13.52 2.89
N ILE A 162 -12.58 14.16 3.98
CA ILE A 162 -13.67 15.16 3.91
C ILE A 162 -13.25 16.38 3.08
N LEU A 163 -12.01 16.85 3.23
CA LEU A 163 -11.51 17.99 2.46
C LEU A 163 -11.40 17.64 0.96
N GLY A 164 -10.84 16.47 0.64
CA GLY A 164 -10.76 15.98 -0.74
C GLY A 164 -12.14 15.81 -1.38
N LYS A 165 -13.09 15.19 -0.65
CA LYS A 165 -14.47 14.99 -1.12
C LYS A 165 -15.20 16.31 -1.38
N ARG A 166 -15.01 17.33 -0.54
CA ARG A 166 -15.63 18.66 -0.76
C ARG A 166 -15.18 19.29 -2.06
N LEU A 167 -13.87 19.28 -2.34
CA LEU A 167 -13.31 19.81 -3.58
C LEU A 167 -13.79 19.00 -4.80
N GLN A 168 -13.78 17.67 -4.68
CA GLN A 168 -14.29 16.78 -5.71
C GLN A 168 -15.75 17.06 -6.04
N TYR A 169 -16.63 17.15 -5.03
CA TYR A 169 -18.05 17.44 -5.23
C TYR A 169 -18.28 18.83 -5.80
N ALA A 170 -17.54 19.84 -5.32
CA ALA A 170 -17.64 21.19 -5.85
C ALA A 170 -17.32 21.21 -7.35
N ASN A 171 -16.23 20.58 -7.79
CA ASN A 171 -15.88 20.54 -9.21
C ASN A 171 -16.84 19.67 -10.05
N THR A 172 -17.25 18.51 -9.53
CA THR A 172 -18.07 17.54 -10.27
C THR A 172 -19.52 18.02 -10.44
N LEU A 173 -20.08 18.69 -9.43
CA LEU A 173 -21.46 19.19 -9.47
C LEU A 173 -21.59 20.55 -10.15
N LEU A 174 -20.51 21.32 -10.27
CA LEU A 174 -20.53 22.65 -10.87
C LEU A 174 -20.95 22.63 -12.35
N VAL A 175 -20.42 21.69 -13.14
CA VAL A 175 -20.74 21.61 -14.58
C VAL A 175 -22.21 21.25 -14.84
N PRO A 176 -22.78 20.16 -14.26
CA PRO A 176 -24.21 19.86 -14.41
C PRO A 176 -25.10 21.00 -13.92
N PHE A 177 -24.73 21.67 -12.82
CA PHE A 177 -25.49 22.79 -12.27
C PHE A 177 -25.54 23.98 -13.25
N LEU A 178 -24.42 24.33 -13.87
CA LEU A 178 -24.36 25.37 -14.90
C LEU A 178 -25.24 25.02 -16.12
N LEU A 179 -25.24 23.75 -16.55
CA LEU A 179 -26.08 23.30 -17.67
C LEU A 179 -27.58 23.42 -17.35
N ILE A 180 -28.00 23.07 -16.12
CA ILE A 180 -29.39 23.22 -15.68
C ILE A 180 -29.81 24.69 -15.69
N ILE A 181 -28.97 25.58 -15.13
CA ILE A 181 -29.24 27.02 -15.13
C ILE A 181 -29.35 27.55 -16.56
N PHE A 182 -28.41 27.17 -17.43
CA PHE A 182 -28.41 27.59 -18.82
C PHE A 182 -29.66 27.10 -19.57
N GLY A 183 -30.07 25.85 -19.37
CA GLY A 183 -31.28 25.29 -19.96
C GLY A 183 -32.56 26.02 -19.50
N ILE A 184 -32.67 26.33 -18.21
CA ILE A 184 -33.80 27.10 -17.66
C ILE A 184 -33.81 28.52 -18.25
N TYR A 185 -32.65 29.17 -18.31
CA TYR A 185 -32.51 30.50 -18.90
C TYR A 185 -32.93 30.53 -20.38
N PHE A 186 -32.46 29.57 -21.17
CA PHE A 186 -32.80 29.45 -22.59
C PHE A 186 -34.30 29.24 -22.81
N ASN A 187 -34.93 28.35 -22.02
CA ASN A 187 -36.37 28.10 -22.10
C ASN A 187 -37.19 29.35 -21.75
N ARG A 188 -36.77 30.11 -20.73
CA ARG A 188 -37.41 31.37 -20.35
C ARG A 188 -37.29 32.45 -21.43
N LYS A 189 -36.14 32.54 -22.12
CA LYS A 189 -35.93 33.48 -23.22
C LYS A 189 -36.79 33.12 -24.43
N ARG A 190 -36.91 31.82 -24.75
CA ARG A 190 -37.77 31.33 -25.84
C ARG A 190 -39.25 31.58 -25.59
N LYS A 191 -39.74 31.48 -24.35
CA LYS A 191 -41.15 31.79 -24.01
C LYS A 191 -41.50 33.29 -24.06
N LYS A 192 -40.50 34.18 -24.07
CA LYS A 192 -40.68 35.63 -24.12
C LYS A 192 -40.60 36.22 -25.54
N GLN A 193 -40.08 35.45 -26.50
CA GLN A 193 -40.18 35.73 -27.93
C GLN A 193 -41.43 35.08 -28.49
#